data_AF-A0AAN6R394-F1
#
_entry.id   AF-A0AAN6R394-F1
#
_cell.length_a   1.000
_cell.length_b   1.000
_cell.length_c   1.000
_cell.angle_alpha   90.00
_cell.angle_beta   90.00
_cell.angle_gamma   90.00
#
_symmetry.space_group_name_H-M   'P 1'
#
loop_
_entity.id
_entity.type
_entity.pdbx_description
1 polymer ?
#
loop_
_entity_poly.entity_id
_entity_poly.type
_entity_poly.pdbx_seq_one_letter_code
_entity_poly.pdbx_strand_id
1 'polypeptide(L)'
;MHDSYHASADSAKEAIPPYPDGSGLQVTPRSNLLPAAAGVPQTPNGSILGLRRSTFLLVLALIVVVIAAAVGGGVGGSLAVKNAKNACKASASATVTATATVTATDASNSVVPTSTTTSAGGLVVPTGVLALDCPDLNDQGRQIVSFGGRSWRFTARCGTDYQYNDIGGCIVYSFSDCLKACASHNWFLQRDECVGVHFNANMPDSIEQFMGNCFLKNGTERLIRDLGDLDITAALVSSL
;
A
#
# COMPACT_ATOMS: atom_id res chain seq x y z
N MET A 1 26.58 33.17 9.40
CA MET A 1 26.42 31.78 9.87
C MET A 1 25.08 31.28 9.36
N HIS A 2 25.08 30.59 8.22
CA HIS A 2 23.98 29.73 7.76
C HIS A 2 24.57 28.89 6.62
N ASP A 3 25.06 27.71 6.96
CA ASP A 3 25.39 26.67 6.00
C ASP A 3 24.11 25.90 5.67
N SER A 4 23.86 25.69 4.38
CA SER A 4 22.85 24.74 3.91
C SER A 4 23.47 23.91 2.81
N TYR A 5 23.66 22.64 3.15
CA TYR A 5 24.03 21.54 2.28
C TYR A 5 23.01 21.37 1.14
N HIS A 6 23.49 21.23 -0.09
CA HIS A 6 22.71 20.64 -1.18
C HIS A 6 23.50 19.49 -1.80
N ALA A 7 22.94 18.29 -1.68
CA ALA A 7 23.34 17.09 -2.39
C ALA A 7 22.70 17.08 -3.78
N SER A 8 23.51 16.81 -4.80
CA SER A 8 23.09 16.71 -6.20
C SER A 8 22.59 15.29 -6.51
N ALA A 9 21.40 15.19 -7.11
CA ALA A 9 20.85 13.96 -7.68
C ALA A 9 20.96 14.01 -9.21
N ASP A 10 21.62 13.02 -9.80
CA ASP A 10 21.71 12.80 -11.25
C ASP A 10 20.41 12.14 -11.76
N SER A 11 19.81 12.71 -12.80
CA SER A 11 18.67 12.14 -13.54
C SER A 11 19.08 11.87 -14.98
N ALA A 12 19.37 10.60 -15.30
CA ALA A 12 19.43 10.13 -16.67
C ALA A 12 17.99 9.95 -17.20
N LYS A 13 17.65 10.67 -18.28
CA LYS A 13 16.41 10.47 -19.03
C LYS A 13 16.61 9.33 -20.04
N GLU A 14 15.86 8.24 -19.86
CA GLU A 14 15.76 7.18 -20.86
C GLU A 14 14.64 7.48 -21.87
N ALA A 15 14.90 7.23 -23.15
CA ALA A 15 13.97 7.41 -24.25
C ALA A 15 13.03 6.19 -24.36
N ILE A 16 11.72 6.44 -24.46
CA ILE A 16 10.68 5.41 -24.47
C ILE A 16 10.52 4.84 -25.89
N PRO A 17 10.68 3.52 -26.13
CA PRO A 17 10.37 2.89 -27.41
C PRO A 17 8.86 2.76 -27.63
N PRO A 18 8.39 2.62 -28.88
CA PRO A 18 6.96 2.48 -29.18
C PRO A 18 6.42 1.16 -28.61
N TYR A 19 5.42 1.25 -27.73
CA TYR A 19 4.82 0.09 -27.06
C TYR A 19 3.88 -0.68 -28.02
N PRO A 20 4.01 -2.00 -28.14
CA PRO A 20 3.06 -2.83 -28.88
C PRO A 20 1.77 -3.01 -28.08
N ASP A 21 0.64 -3.00 -28.79
CA ASP A 21 -0.72 -3.11 -28.26
C ASP A 21 -0.86 -4.34 -27.35
N GLY A 22 -1.06 -4.10 -26.06
CA GLY A 22 -1.10 -5.09 -25.00
C GLY A 22 -1.88 -4.53 -23.84
N SER A 23 -2.98 -5.20 -23.49
CA SER A 23 -4.04 -4.75 -22.59
C SER A 23 -3.52 -4.49 -21.17
N GLY A 24 -3.07 -3.26 -20.92
CA GLY A 24 -2.73 -2.75 -19.60
C GLY A 24 -3.98 -2.25 -18.86
N LEU A 25 -4.01 -2.53 -17.56
CA LEU A 25 -5.09 -2.23 -16.61
C LEU A 25 -5.54 -0.76 -16.69
N GLN A 26 -6.69 -0.50 -17.31
CA GLN A 26 -7.30 0.83 -17.31
C GLN A 26 -8.08 1.05 -16.01
N VAL A 27 -7.60 1.98 -15.17
CA VAL A 27 -8.42 2.54 -14.09
C VAL A 27 -9.36 3.58 -14.70
N THR A 28 -10.54 3.13 -15.12
CA THR A 28 -11.67 4.01 -15.42
C THR A 28 -12.44 4.26 -14.12
N PRO A 29 -12.78 5.52 -13.77
CA PRO A 29 -13.71 5.76 -12.68
C PRO A 29 -15.10 5.31 -13.14
N ARG A 30 -15.54 4.12 -12.74
CA ARG A 30 -16.95 3.76 -12.80
C ARG A 30 -17.63 4.29 -11.56
N SER A 31 -18.35 5.39 -11.77
CA SER A 31 -19.41 5.86 -10.90
C SER A 31 -20.40 4.73 -10.62
N ASN A 32 -20.56 4.39 -9.34
CA ASN A 32 -21.53 3.41 -8.86
C ASN A 32 -22.94 3.76 -9.34
N LEU A 33 -23.56 2.81 -10.02
CA LEU A 33 -25.00 2.67 -10.10
C LEU A 33 -25.42 1.59 -9.11
N LEU A 34 -26.60 1.81 -8.53
CA LEU A 34 -27.49 0.93 -7.75
C LEU A 34 -27.46 1.14 -6.22
N PRO A 35 -28.59 0.91 -5.54
CA PRO A 35 -29.90 1.54 -5.77
C PRO A 35 -30.53 2.10 -4.47
N ALA A 36 -31.63 2.83 -4.70
CA ALA A 36 -32.75 3.17 -3.81
C ALA A 36 -32.76 2.51 -2.40
N ALA A 37 -32.64 3.27 -1.31
CA ALA A 37 -33.65 4.14 -0.69
C ALA A 37 -34.66 3.41 0.21
N ALA A 38 -34.62 3.73 1.52
CA ALA A 38 -35.75 3.91 2.43
C ALA A 38 -35.17 4.30 3.81
N GLY A 39 -35.54 5.37 4.52
CA GLY A 39 -36.48 6.45 4.30
C GLY A 39 -36.64 7.24 5.62
N VAL A 40 -37.47 8.28 5.55
CA VAL A 40 -38.16 8.99 6.67
C VAL A 40 -37.31 10.14 7.31
N PRO A 41 -37.90 11.26 7.81
CA PRO A 41 -38.59 12.33 7.08
C PRO A 41 -38.25 13.78 7.57
N GLN A 42 -38.35 14.76 6.64
CA GLN A 42 -38.94 16.11 6.79
C GLN A 42 -38.37 17.14 7.81
N THR A 43 -38.07 18.35 7.32
CA THR A 43 -38.76 19.60 7.74
C THR A 43 -38.55 20.69 6.68
N PRO A 44 -39.53 21.59 6.46
CA PRO A 44 -39.57 22.48 5.30
C PRO A 44 -38.75 23.75 5.56
N ASN A 45 -37.74 24.02 4.72
CA ASN A 45 -37.07 25.31 4.65
C ASN A 45 -37.20 25.85 3.22
N GLY A 46 -37.84 27.02 3.10
CA GLY A 46 -38.15 27.65 1.82
C GLY A 46 -36.93 27.80 0.92
N SER A 47 -36.92 27.02 -0.16
CA SER A 47 -35.90 27.03 -1.19
C SER A 47 -36.46 27.72 -2.43
N ILE A 48 -35.89 28.87 -2.80
CA ILE A 48 -35.99 29.37 -4.17
C ILE A 48 -34.89 28.64 -4.96
N LEU A 49 -35.30 27.76 -5.89
CA LEU A 49 -34.43 26.89 -6.71
C LEU A 49 -33.59 25.85 -5.95
N GLY A 50 -34.17 25.20 -4.93
CA GLY A 50 -33.66 23.91 -4.43
C GLY A 50 -32.27 23.90 -3.78
N LEU A 51 -31.60 25.05 -3.60
CA LEU A 51 -30.32 25.17 -2.91
C LEU A 51 -30.38 26.22 -1.80
N ARG A 52 -29.85 25.88 -0.63
CA ARG A 52 -29.69 26.83 0.49
C ARG A 52 -28.79 27.98 0.01
N ARG A 53 -29.19 29.24 0.19
CA ARG A 53 -28.43 30.44 -0.27
C ARG A 53 -26.95 30.41 0.14
N SER A 54 -26.65 29.78 1.28
CA SER A 54 -25.30 29.59 1.79
C SER A 54 -24.45 28.65 0.94
N THR A 55 -25.01 27.56 0.37
CA THR A 55 -24.26 26.63 -0.49
C THR A 55 -23.91 27.27 -1.82
N PHE A 56 -24.82 28.07 -2.38
CA PHE A 56 -24.58 28.79 -3.65
C PHE A 56 -23.42 29.79 -3.54
N LEU A 57 -23.38 30.57 -2.46
CA LEU A 57 -22.30 31.52 -2.21
C LEU A 57 -20.95 30.82 -1.98
N LEU A 58 -20.95 29.65 -1.33
CA LEU A 58 -19.73 28.88 -1.11
C LEU A 58 -19.13 28.36 -2.44
N VAL A 59 -19.99 27.84 -3.32
CA VAL A 59 -19.57 27.33 -4.64
C VAL A 59 -19.01 28.47 -5.50
N LEU A 60 -19.66 29.64 -5.49
CA LEU A 60 -19.19 30.81 -6.24
C LEU A 60 -17.80 31.27 -5.77
N ALA A 61 -17.58 31.34 -4.45
CA ALA A 61 -16.29 31.74 -3.88
C ALA A 61 -15.15 30.77 -4.28
N LEU A 62 -15.43 29.46 -4.29
CA LEU A 62 -14.46 28.45 -4.69
C LEU A 62 -14.02 28.63 -6.16
N ILE A 63 -14.96 28.87 -7.07
CA ILE A 63 -14.67 29.07 -8.49
C ILE A 63 -13.74 30.27 -8.71
N VAL A 64 -13.96 31.38 -7.99
CA VAL A 64 -13.12 32.59 -8.10
C VAL A 64 -11.69 32.32 -7.66
N VAL A 65 -11.49 31.55 -6.58
CA VAL A 65 -10.15 31.20 -6.07
C VAL A 65 -9.36 30.36 -7.09
N VAL A 66 -10.01 29.38 -7.72
CA VAL A 66 -9.37 28.52 -8.73
C VAL A 66 -8.92 29.32 -9.94
N ILE A 67 -9.75 30.27 -10.40
CA ILE A 67 -9.40 31.14 -11.53
C ILE A 67 -8.20 32.04 -11.17
N ALA A 68 -8.19 32.63 -9.97
CA ALA A 68 -7.08 33.48 -9.54
C ALA A 68 -5.74 32.70 -9.44
N ALA A 69 -5.77 31.48 -8.92
CA ALA A 69 -4.59 30.63 -8.80
C ALA A 69 -4.02 30.19 -10.16
N ALA A 70 -4.89 29.86 -11.12
CA ALA A 70 -4.48 29.41 -12.45
C ALA A 70 -3.76 30.51 -13.24
N VAL A 71 -4.21 31.76 -13.12
CA VAL A 71 -3.61 32.90 -13.86
C VAL A 71 -2.25 33.31 -13.28
N GLY A 72 -2.01 33.08 -11.98
CA GLY A 72 -0.73 33.42 -11.32
C GLY A 72 0.45 32.51 -11.65
N GLY A 73 0.21 31.23 -11.97
CA GLY A 73 1.28 30.25 -12.20
C GLY A 73 1.93 30.27 -13.59
N GLY A 74 1.24 30.82 -14.60
CA GLY A 74 1.63 30.68 -16.01
C GLY A 74 2.82 31.53 -16.48
N VAL A 75 3.13 32.64 -15.80
CA VAL A 75 4.12 33.63 -16.29
C VAL A 75 5.52 33.49 -15.68
N GLY A 76 5.71 32.67 -14.64
CA GLY A 76 6.98 32.58 -13.89
C GLY A 76 7.97 31.49 -14.34
N GLY A 77 7.53 30.45 -15.05
CA GLY A 77 8.32 29.23 -15.25
C GLY A 77 9.40 29.28 -16.35
N SER A 78 9.32 30.22 -17.30
CA SER A 78 10.09 30.17 -18.55
C SER A 78 11.50 30.77 -18.49
N LEU A 79 11.93 31.34 -17.35
CA LEU A 79 13.27 31.92 -17.19
C LEU A 79 14.32 30.99 -16.55
N ALA A 80 13.91 29.89 -15.90
CA ALA A 80 14.82 29.05 -15.10
C ALA A 80 15.64 28.00 -15.89
N VAL A 81 15.21 27.64 -17.11
CA VAL A 81 15.80 26.50 -17.86
C VAL A 81 17.13 26.83 -18.56
N LYS A 82 17.47 28.12 -18.74
CA LYS A 82 18.62 28.52 -19.57
C LYS A 82 20.01 28.35 -18.91
N ASN A 83 20.11 28.08 -17.60
CA ASN A 83 21.39 28.03 -16.89
C ASN A 83 21.95 26.62 -16.58
N ALA A 84 21.19 25.54 -16.82
CA ALA A 84 21.60 24.19 -16.38
C ALA A 84 22.48 23.39 -17.36
N LYS A 85 22.77 23.91 -18.57
CA LYS A 85 23.38 23.11 -19.66
C LYS A 85 24.92 22.97 -19.62
N ASN A 86 25.64 23.68 -18.74
CA ASN A 86 27.11 23.80 -18.86
C ASN A 86 27.97 23.04 -17.82
N ALA A 87 27.43 22.28 -16.87
CA ALA A 87 28.21 21.89 -15.67
C ALA A 87 28.60 20.40 -15.48
N CYS A 88 28.22 19.45 -16.34
CA CYS A 88 28.56 18.03 -16.10
C CYS A 88 29.41 17.43 -17.23
N LYS A 89 30.73 17.65 -17.19
CA LYS A 89 31.70 16.89 -18.01
C LYS A 89 33.05 16.61 -17.34
N ALA A 90 33.19 16.68 -16.01
CA ALA A 90 34.46 16.35 -15.36
C ALA A 90 34.26 15.81 -13.94
N SER A 91 34.43 14.50 -13.76
CA SER A 91 35.60 13.96 -13.06
C SER A 91 35.31 12.54 -12.58
N ALA A 92 36.09 11.59 -13.07
CA ALA A 92 36.10 10.19 -12.67
C ALA A 92 37.21 9.93 -11.64
N SER A 93 37.01 8.86 -10.87
CA SER A 93 38.03 8.03 -10.21
C SER A 93 38.49 8.41 -8.79
N ALA A 94 38.22 7.51 -7.84
CA ALA A 94 39.18 7.05 -6.83
C ALA A 94 38.66 5.75 -6.16
N THR A 95 39.37 4.64 -6.39
CA THR A 95 39.18 3.34 -5.72
C THR A 95 39.97 3.33 -4.40
N VAL A 96 39.35 2.88 -3.30
CA VAL A 96 40.02 2.70 -2.00
C VAL A 96 40.04 1.21 -1.63
N THR A 97 41.23 0.65 -1.49
CA THR A 97 41.49 -0.72 -1.03
C THR A 97 41.70 -0.70 0.49
N ALA A 98 40.98 -1.55 1.24
CA ALA A 98 41.20 -1.77 2.67
C ALA A 98 41.59 -3.24 2.93
N THR A 99 42.73 -3.44 3.58
CA THR A 99 43.29 -4.74 3.99
C THR A 99 42.88 -5.02 5.44
N ALA A 100 42.35 -6.21 5.74
CA ALA A 100 42.04 -6.65 7.10
C ALA A 100 42.78 -7.95 7.44
N THR A 101 43.48 -7.93 8.58
CA THR A 101 44.24 -9.01 9.22
C THR A 101 43.31 -10.03 9.90
N VAL A 102 43.61 -11.33 9.77
CA VAL A 102 42.83 -12.43 10.36
C VAL A 102 43.54 -12.98 11.60
N THR A 103 42.84 -13.00 12.74
CA THR A 103 43.24 -13.73 13.96
C THR A 103 42.30 -14.92 14.13
N ALA A 104 42.85 -16.14 14.24
CA ALA A 104 42.08 -17.38 14.37
C ALA A 104 41.77 -17.70 15.84
N THR A 105 40.53 -18.16 16.12
CA THR A 105 40.17 -18.96 17.31
C THR A 105 38.84 -19.69 17.09
N ASP A 106 38.64 -20.73 17.90
CA ASP A 106 37.94 -22.00 17.64
C ASP A 106 36.45 -22.06 17.26
N ALA A 107 36.17 -23.15 16.53
CA ALA A 107 34.96 -23.94 16.30
C ALA A 107 33.63 -23.51 16.96
N SER A 108 32.68 -23.12 16.10
CA SER A 108 31.26 -23.46 16.26
C SER A 108 30.61 -23.56 14.88
N ASN A 109 29.88 -24.64 14.63
CA ASN A 109 29.16 -24.90 13.38
C ASN A 109 28.04 -23.87 13.20
N SER A 110 28.34 -22.79 12.49
CA SER A 110 27.37 -21.82 12.00
C SER A 110 27.36 -21.88 10.47
N VAL A 111 26.28 -22.43 9.91
CA VAL A 111 26.03 -22.38 8.46
C VAL A 111 25.80 -20.92 8.10
N VAL A 112 26.84 -20.26 7.59
CA VAL A 112 26.77 -18.92 7.03
C VAL A 112 26.02 -19.01 5.70
N PRO A 113 24.89 -18.31 5.48
CA PRO A 113 24.32 -18.24 4.15
C PRO A 113 25.31 -17.50 3.25
N THR A 114 25.76 -18.18 2.19
CA THR A 114 26.54 -17.57 1.12
C THR A 114 25.67 -16.51 0.46
N SER A 115 26.00 -15.23 0.66
CA SER A 115 25.40 -14.13 -0.08
C SER A 115 25.81 -14.26 -1.55
N THR A 116 24.94 -14.84 -2.36
CA THR A 116 25.03 -14.74 -3.81
C THR A 116 24.71 -13.30 -4.19
N THR A 117 25.69 -12.57 -4.71
CA THR A 117 25.45 -11.30 -5.38
C THR A 117 24.60 -11.54 -6.62
N THR A 118 23.30 -11.31 -6.50
CA THR A 118 22.39 -11.31 -7.63
C THR A 118 22.61 -10.04 -8.45
N SER A 119 23.01 -10.24 -9.69
CA SER A 119 23.03 -9.24 -10.76
C SER A 119 21.71 -8.46 -10.78
N ALA A 120 21.76 -7.17 -11.15
CA ALA A 120 20.61 -6.27 -11.22
C ALA A 120 19.53 -6.77 -12.21
N GLY A 121 18.67 -7.68 -11.74
CA GLY A 121 17.40 -8.02 -12.36
C GLY A 121 16.30 -7.09 -11.84
N GLY A 122 15.32 -6.77 -12.68
CA GLY A 122 14.14 -6.02 -12.25
C GLY A 122 13.39 -6.71 -11.11
N LEU A 123 12.54 -5.96 -10.39
CA LEU A 123 11.67 -6.52 -9.36
C LEU A 123 10.75 -7.57 -9.98
N VAL A 124 10.97 -8.84 -9.63
CA VAL A 124 10.06 -9.93 -9.98
C VAL A 124 9.14 -10.16 -8.79
N VAL A 125 7.85 -10.05 -9.05
CA VAL A 125 6.79 -10.26 -8.07
C VAL A 125 6.24 -11.68 -8.23
N PRO A 126 5.93 -12.40 -7.14
CA PRO A 126 5.29 -13.72 -7.24
C PRO A 126 3.94 -13.65 -7.95
N THR A 127 3.71 -14.56 -8.91
CA THR A 127 2.45 -14.67 -9.66
C THR A 127 1.72 -15.99 -9.44
N GLY A 128 2.30 -16.93 -8.68
CA GLY A 128 1.72 -18.25 -8.40
C GLY A 128 1.17 -18.37 -6.98
N VAL A 129 1.16 -19.61 -6.47
CA VAL A 129 0.82 -19.87 -5.07
C VAL A 129 1.92 -19.34 -4.16
N LEU A 130 1.55 -18.52 -3.19
CA LEU A 130 2.43 -17.95 -2.18
C LEU A 130 2.73 -18.98 -1.09
N ALA A 131 3.86 -18.81 -0.41
CA ALA A 131 4.17 -19.60 0.77
C ALA A 131 3.20 -19.28 1.91
N LEU A 132 2.60 -20.32 2.49
CA LEU A 132 1.74 -20.24 3.66
C LEU A 132 1.92 -21.50 4.50
N ASP A 133 2.37 -21.34 5.74
CA ASP A 133 2.71 -22.45 6.64
C ASP A 133 1.47 -22.96 7.39
N CYS A 134 0.40 -23.24 6.66
CA CYS A 134 -0.76 -23.94 7.20
C CYS A 134 -0.57 -25.46 7.12
N PRO A 135 -0.98 -26.23 8.13
CA PRO A 135 -1.73 -25.83 9.33
C PRO A 135 -0.88 -25.32 10.52
N ASP A 136 0.45 -25.31 10.43
CA ASP A 136 1.36 -25.00 11.55
C ASP A 136 1.07 -23.64 12.21
N LEU A 137 0.64 -22.64 11.42
CA LEU A 137 0.24 -21.32 11.92
C LEU A 137 -0.89 -21.32 12.95
N ASN A 138 -1.68 -22.40 13.06
CA ASN A 138 -2.69 -22.54 14.12
C ASN A 138 -2.05 -22.58 15.52
N ASP A 139 -0.85 -23.15 15.63
CA ASP A 139 -0.18 -23.44 16.90
C ASP A 139 0.95 -22.46 17.22
N GLN A 140 1.24 -21.51 16.31
CA GLN A 140 2.29 -20.49 16.50
C GLN A 140 1.89 -19.34 17.44
N GLY A 141 0.75 -19.43 18.11
CA GLY A 141 0.29 -18.43 19.08
C GLY A 141 -0.19 -17.12 18.44
N ARG A 142 -0.05 -16.00 19.16
CA ARG A 142 -0.55 -14.69 18.71
C ARG A 142 0.43 -14.04 17.75
N GLN A 143 -0.04 -13.67 16.57
CA GLN A 143 0.74 -12.92 15.58
C GLN A 143 0.74 -11.44 15.97
N ILE A 144 1.92 -10.84 16.13
CA ILE A 144 2.05 -9.44 16.58
C ILE A 144 2.54 -8.60 15.42
N VAL A 145 1.82 -7.51 15.14
CA VAL A 145 2.23 -6.51 14.16
C VAL A 145 2.32 -5.16 14.84
N SER A 146 3.40 -4.42 14.60
CA SER A 146 3.61 -3.08 15.13
C SER A 146 3.72 -2.07 13.99
N PHE A 147 3.04 -0.94 14.12
CA PHE A 147 3.04 0.14 13.14
C PHE A 147 2.84 1.49 13.86
N GLY A 148 3.66 2.49 13.55
CA GLY A 148 3.53 3.84 14.13
C GLY A 148 3.70 3.90 15.66
N GLY A 149 4.29 2.89 16.29
CA GLY A 149 4.40 2.81 17.76
C GLY A 149 3.20 2.16 18.47
N ARG A 150 2.15 1.78 17.74
CA ARG A 150 1.07 0.89 18.23
C ARG A 150 1.33 -0.55 17.81
N SER A 151 0.74 -1.49 18.55
CA SER A 151 0.83 -2.92 18.25
C SER A 151 -0.53 -3.60 18.26
N TRP A 152 -0.74 -4.54 17.35
CA TRP A 152 -1.96 -5.33 17.21
C TRP A 152 -1.60 -6.81 17.32
N ARG A 153 -2.39 -7.55 18.10
CA ARG A 153 -2.21 -8.98 18.34
C ARG A 153 -3.34 -9.73 17.68
N PHE A 154 -3.01 -10.60 16.74
CA PHE A 154 -3.96 -11.42 15.98
C PHE A 154 -3.85 -12.89 16.35
N THR A 155 -4.89 -13.66 16.04
CA THR A 155 -4.90 -15.12 16.19
C THR A 155 -5.28 -15.75 14.89
N ALA A 156 -4.31 -16.46 14.32
CA ALA A 156 -4.45 -17.13 13.06
C ALA A 156 -5.31 -18.39 13.18
N ARG A 157 -6.05 -18.71 12.12
CA ARG A 157 -6.78 -19.97 11.93
C ARG A 157 -6.68 -20.38 10.46
N CYS A 158 -5.94 -21.44 10.18
CA CYS A 158 -5.84 -22.05 8.85
C CYS A 158 -7.13 -22.74 8.42
N GLY A 159 -7.34 -22.85 7.12
CA GLY A 159 -8.52 -23.45 6.51
C GLY A 159 -9.82 -22.72 6.81
N THR A 160 -9.77 -21.40 6.99
CA THR A 160 -10.96 -20.63 7.36
C THR A 160 -11.09 -19.33 6.57
N ASP A 161 -12.31 -18.80 6.53
CA ASP A 161 -12.67 -17.46 6.02
C ASP A 161 -13.77 -16.86 6.93
N TYR A 162 -13.77 -15.54 7.08
CA TYR A 162 -14.87 -14.81 7.67
C TYR A 162 -15.84 -14.37 6.57
N GLN A 163 -17.02 -14.96 6.53
CA GLN A 163 -18.02 -14.62 5.53
C GLN A 163 -18.49 -13.17 5.69
N TYR A 164 -18.47 -12.41 4.58
CA TYR A 164 -18.82 -10.98 4.53
C TYR A 164 -17.86 -10.09 5.35
N ASN A 165 -18.30 -8.87 5.69
CA ASN A 165 -17.59 -7.91 6.54
C ASN A 165 -16.29 -7.35 5.96
N ASP A 166 -16.08 -7.50 4.65
CA ASP A 166 -14.95 -6.92 3.94
C ASP A 166 -15.06 -5.39 3.92
N ILE A 167 -14.09 -4.73 4.56
CA ILE A 167 -13.96 -3.27 4.55
C ILE A 167 -12.86 -2.79 3.58
N GLY A 168 -12.10 -3.73 3.02
CA GLY A 168 -11.08 -3.47 2.02
C GLY A 168 -10.42 -4.76 1.55
N GLY A 169 -9.90 -4.72 0.33
CA GLY A 169 -9.12 -5.80 -0.27
C GLY A 169 -7.85 -5.25 -0.90
N CYS A 170 -6.77 -6.02 -0.83
CA CYS A 170 -5.52 -5.70 -1.49
C CYS A 170 -4.78 -6.95 -1.96
N ILE A 171 -3.79 -6.72 -2.82
CA ILE A 171 -2.86 -7.75 -3.26
C ILE A 171 -1.63 -7.68 -2.35
N VAL A 172 -1.32 -8.77 -1.67
CA VAL A 172 -0.16 -8.91 -0.79
C VAL A 172 0.55 -10.24 -1.04
N TYR A 173 1.83 -10.30 -0.70
CA TYR A 173 2.69 -11.45 -1.03
C TYR A 173 3.02 -12.33 0.18
N SER A 174 2.41 -12.04 1.33
CA SER A 174 2.52 -12.85 2.54
C SER A 174 1.33 -12.62 3.47
N PHE A 175 1.01 -13.62 4.29
CA PHE A 175 0.00 -13.49 5.35
C PHE A 175 0.36 -12.37 6.34
N SER A 176 1.64 -12.21 6.67
CA SER A 176 2.13 -11.14 7.55
C SER A 176 1.81 -9.74 6.99
N ASP A 177 1.93 -9.55 5.68
CA ASP A 177 1.58 -8.27 5.04
C ASP A 177 0.07 -8.02 5.03
N CYS A 178 -0.75 -9.08 5.00
CA CYS A 178 -2.18 -8.94 5.21
C CYS A 178 -2.52 -8.43 6.63
N LEU A 179 -1.86 -8.97 7.66
CA LEU A 179 -1.99 -8.47 9.04
C LEU A 179 -1.53 -7.00 9.16
N LYS A 180 -0.44 -6.63 8.49
CA LYS A 180 0.04 -5.23 8.44
C LYS A 180 -0.95 -4.31 7.74
N ALA A 181 -1.63 -4.77 6.69
CA ALA A 181 -2.68 -4.00 6.06
C ALA A 181 -3.79 -3.66 7.07
N CYS A 182 -4.26 -4.64 7.84
CA CYS A 182 -5.25 -4.43 8.91
C CYS A 182 -4.75 -3.46 10.01
N ALA A 183 -3.52 -3.65 10.49
CA ALA A 183 -2.91 -2.77 11.49
C ALA A 183 -2.77 -1.33 10.97
N SER A 184 -2.31 -1.14 9.73
CA SER A 184 -2.18 0.18 9.10
C SER A 184 -3.54 0.87 8.91
N HIS A 185 -4.57 0.12 8.53
CA HIS A 185 -5.94 0.63 8.43
C HIS A 185 -6.41 1.21 9.77
N ASN A 186 -6.23 0.45 10.86
CA ASN A 186 -6.58 0.88 12.21
C ASN A 186 -5.72 2.07 12.69
N TRP A 187 -4.44 2.11 12.30
CA TRP A 187 -3.57 3.24 12.59
C TRP A 187 -4.09 4.51 11.94
N PHE A 188 -4.36 4.51 10.64
CA PHE A 188 -4.82 5.71 9.94
C PHE A 188 -6.21 6.17 10.38
N LEU A 189 -7.11 5.24 10.73
CA LEU A 189 -8.43 5.58 11.24
C LEU A 189 -8.48 5.94 12.72
N GLN A 190 -7.37 5.72 13.46
CA GLN A 190 -7.29 5.93 14.90
C GLN A 190 -8.37 5.17 15.70
N ARG A 191 -8.79 4.00 15.19
CA ARG A 191 -9.74 3.08 15.81
C ARG A 191 -9.49 1.65 15.32
N ASP A 192 -9.88 0.66 16.11
CA ASP A 192 -9.75 -0.75 15.73
C ASP A 192 -11.00 -1.23 14.98
N GLU A 193 -11.20 -0.74 13.76
CA GLU A 193 -12.31 -1.14 12.89
C GLU A 193 -12.01 -2.43 12.12
N CYS A 194 -10.76 -2.61 11.68
CA CYS A 194 -10.29 -3.87 11.16
C CYS A 194 -10.03 -4.82 12.34
N VAL A 195 -10.97 -5.73 12.56
CA VAL A 195 -10.93 -6.72 13.64
C VAL A 195 -10.55 -8.11 13.15
N GLY A 196 -10.27 -8.26 11.86
CA GLY A 196 -9.68 -9.49 11.34
C GLY A 196 -9.26 -9.37 9.89
N VAL A 197 -8.67 -10.45 9.39
CA VAL A 197 -8.33 -10.61 7.97
C VAL A 197 -8.68 -12.00 7.47
N HIS A 198 -8.86 -12.13 6.16
CA HIS A 198 -8.72 -13.38 5.41
C HIS A 198 -7.60 -13.21 4.38
N PHE A 199 -6.78 -14.24 4.22
CA PHE A 199 -5.71 -14.30 3.24
C PHE A 199 -5.80 -15.62 2.49
N ASN A 200 -5.74 -15.53 1.16
CA ASN A 200 -5.63 -16.69 0.29
C ASN A 200 -4.26 -16.68 -0.42
N ALA A 201 -3.56 -17.80 -0.35
CA ALA A 201 -2.21 -17.94 -0.91
C ALA A 201 -2.23 -18.19 -2.43
N ASN A 202 -3.34 -18.59 -3.02
CA ASN A 202 -3.47 -18.83 -4.46
C ASN A 202 -3.74 -17.51 -5.19
N MET A 203 -2.66 -16.84 -5.63
CA MET A 203 -2.75 -15.52 -6.28
C MET A 203 -3.52 -15.53 -7.59
N PRO A 204 -3.27 -16.44 -8.56
CA PRO A 204 -4.02 -16.46 -9.81
C PRO A 204 -5.53 -16.51 -9.58
N ASP A 205 -5.99 -17.48 -8.81
CA ASP A 205 -7.42 -17.68 -8.58
C ASP A 205 -8.02 -16.51 -7.77
N SER A 206 -7.32 -16.05 -6.73
CA SER A 206 -7.84 -15.00 -5.86
C SER A 206 -7.93 -13.65 -6.56
N ILE A 207 -6.89 -13.28 -7.32
CA ILE A 207 -6.85 -11.98 -8.00
C ILE A 207 -7.86 -11.95 -9.15
N GLU A 208 -7.97 -13.02 -9.94
CA GLU A 208 -8.92 -13.06 -11.04
C GLU A 208 -10.38 -13.05 -10.57
N GLN A 209 -10.69 -13.76 -9.48
CA GLN A 209 -12.07 -13.89 -8.99
C GLN A 209 -12.50 -12.76 -8.04
N PHE A 210 -11.57 -12.30 -7.20
CA PHE A 210 -11.88 -11.40 -6.07
C PHE A 210 -11.07 -10.10 -6.07
N MET A 211 -10.25 -9.86 -7.10
CA MET A 211 -9.47 -8.62 -7.28
C MET A 211 -8.45 -8.36 -6.14
N GLY A 212 -8.11 -9.38 -5.36
CA GLY A 212 -7.23 -9.32 -4.22
C GLY A 212 -7.08 -10.68 -3.57
N ASN A 213 -6.13 -10.81 -2.66
CA ASN A 213 -5.88 -12.04 -1.91
C ASN A 213 -5.75 -11.80 -0.41
N CYS A 214 -5.87 -10.55 0.03
CA CYS A 214 -6.00 -10.15 1.42
C CYS A 214 -7.23 -9.29 1.59
N PHE A 215 -8.09 -9.67 2.52
CA PHE A 215 -9.35 -9.01 2.80
C PHE A 215 -9.40 -8.61 4.28
N LEU A 216 -9.57 -7.31 4.53
CA LEU A 216 -9.70 -6.74 5.87
C LEU A 216 -11.14 -6.85 6.32
N LYS A 217 -11.37 -7.30 7.55
CA LYS A 217 -12.69 -7.63 8.08
C LYS A 217 -13.06 -6.71 9.25
N ASN A 218 -14.30 -6.20 9.29
CA ASN A 218 -14.87 -5.50 10.46
C ASN A 218 -15.73 -6.41 11.36
N GLY A 219 -15.76 -7.71 11.10
CA GLY A 219 -16.45 -8.72 11.90
C GLY A 219 -15.77 -10.09 11.77
N THR A 220 -15.91 -10.93 12.81
CA THR A 220 -15.30 -12.27 12.88
C THR A 220 -16.30 -13.35 13.32
N GLU A 221 -17.58 -13.01 13.38
CA GLU A 221 -18.65 -13.85 13.93
C GLU A 221 -19.10 -14.98 12.99
N ARG A 222 -18.87 -14.87 11.68
CA ARG A 222 -19.25 -15.88 10.68
C ARG A 222 -18.02 -16.57 10.09
N LEU A 223 -17.48 -17.53 10.82
CA LEU A 223 -16.32 -18.30 10.39
C LEU A 223 -16.73 -19.54 9.58
N ILE A 224 -16.33 -19.60 8.32
CA ILE A 224 -16.33 -20.80 7.48
C ILE A 224 -15.06 -21.59 7.77
N ARG A 225 -15.14 -22.92 7.74
CA ARG A 225 -14.04 -23.85 8.04
C ARG A 225 -13.84 -24.84 6.90
N ASP A 226 -12.75 -25.61 6.99
CA ASP A 226 -12.41 -26.71 6.08
C ASP A 226 -12.17 -26.26 4.63
N LEU A 227 -11.61 -25.05 4.44
CA LEU A 227 -11.27 -24.50 3.13
C LEU A 227 -9.91 -24.98 2.57
N GLY A 228 -9.11 -25.66 3.39
CA GLY A 228 -7.78 -26.16 3.02
C GLY A 228 -6.62 -25.21 3.37
N ASP A 229 -5.39 -25.61 3.06
CA ASP A 229 -4.19 -24.95 3.59
C ASP A 229 -3.80 -23.66 2.86
N LEU A 230 -4.54 -23.27 1.82
CA LEU A 230 -4.31 -22.01 1.11
C LEU A 230 -5.10 -20.84 1.70
N ASP A 231 -6.04 -21.12 2.61
CA ASP A 231 -6.89 -20.13 3.25
C ASP A 231 -6.51 -19.97 4.73
N ILE A 232 -6.42 -18.73 5.19
CA ILE A 232 -6.16 -18.43 6.59
C ILE A 232 -6.87 -17.15 7.00
N THR A 233 -7.44 -17.14 8.20
CA THR A 233 -7.93 -15.91 8.81
C THR A 233 -7.09 -15.53 10.02
N ALA A 234 -7.20 -14.28 10.44
CA ALA A 234 -6.74 -13.85 11.75
C ALA A 234 -7.75 -12.93 12.42
N ALA A 235 -8.11 -13.19 13.68
CA ALA A 235 -8.93 -12.26 14.48
C ALA A 235 -8.04 -11.39 15.36
N LEU A 236 -8.34 -10.08 15.41
CA LEU A 236 -7.74 -9.15 16.34
C LEU A 236 -8.18 -9.48 17.77
N VAL A 237 -7.22 -9.55 18.68
CA VAL A 237 -7.44 -9.91 20.08
C VAL A 237 -7.27 -8.70 20.99
N SER A 238 -6.30 -7.85 20.67
CA SER A 238 -6.00 -6.64 21.43
C SER A 238 -5.12 -5.70 20.60
N SER A 239 -5.25 -4.39 20.83
CA SER A 239 -4.28 -3.38 20.42
C SER A 239 -3.65 -2.70 21.64
N LEU A 240 -2.42 -2.21 21.49
CA LEU A 240 -1.62 -1.50 22.50
C LEU A 240 -1.03 -0.24 21.89
#